data_AF-A0A351EY66-F1
#
_entry.id   AF-A0A351EY66-F1
#
_cell.length_a   1.000
_cell.length_b   1.000
_cell.length_c   1.000
_cell.angle_alpha   90.00
_cell.angle_beta   90.00
_cell.angle_gamma   90.00
#
_symmetry.space_group_name_H-M   'P 1'
#
loop_
_entity.id
_entity.type
_entity.pdbx_description
1 polymer ?
#
loop_
_entity_poly.entity_id
_entity_poly.type
_entity_poly.pdbx_seq_one_letter_code
_entity_poly.pdbx_strand_id
1 'polypeptide(L)' 'MFEHADLAAQVGQALSDRTESVAVGESSAGGLISATLLSVPGASAFYKGGAVV' A
#
# COMPACT_ATOMS: atom_id res chain seq x y z
N MET A 1 8.52 12.11 -8.09
CA MET A 1 7.76 12.11 -6.82
C MET A 1 6.56 11.21 -7.05
N PHE A 2 6.27 10.24 -6.19
CA PHE A 2 5.12 9.35 -6.40
C PHE A 2 3.82 10.17 -6.36
N GLU A 3 3.04 10.10 -7.44
CA GLU A 3 1.84 10.92 -7.66
C GLU A 3 0.74 10.68 -6.61
N HIS A 4 0.83 9.60 -5.83
CA HIS A 4 -0.21 9.14 -4.90
C HIS A 4 0.26 8.97 -3.44
N ALA A 5 1.37 9.61 -3.05
CA ALA A 5 1.95 9.46 -1.71
C ALA A 5 0.97 9.85 -0.57
N ASP A 6 0.23 10.95 -0.74
CA ASP A 6 -0.73 11.42 0.28
C ASP A 6 -1.90 10.45 0.47
N LEU A 7 -2.36 9.80 -0.61
CA LEU A 7 -3.41 8.80 -0.54
C LEU A 7 -2.91 7.53 0.14
N ALA A 8 -1.68 7.10 -0.18
CA ALA A 8 -1.06 5.94 0.43
C ALA A 8 -0.89 6.10 1.94
N ALA A 9 -0.47 7.30 2.39
CA ALA A 9 -0.36 7.63 3.80
C ALA A 9 -1.72 7.57 4.52
N GLN A 10 -2.78 8.09 3.90
CA GLN A 10 -4.14 8.01 4.44
C GLN A 10 -4.63 6.56 4.56
N VAL A 11 -4.39 5.72 3.54
CA VAL A 11 -4.71 4.29 3.58
C VAL A 11 -3.95 3.61 4.72
N GLY A 12 -2.64 3.87 4.82
CA GLY A 12 -1.79 3.32 5.88
C GLY A 12 -2.26 3.68 7.28
N GLN A 13 -2.61 4.95 7.50
CA GLN A 13 -3.15 5.42 8.78
C GLN A 13 -4.47 4.72 9.11
N ALA A 14 -5.42 4.71 8.17
CA ALA A 14 -6.74 4.13 8.39
C ALA A 14 -6.69 2.62 8.69
N LEU A 15 -5.78 1.87 8.07
CA LEU A 15 -5.58 0.45 8.37
C LEU A 15 -4.89 0.25 9.72
N SER A 16 -3.86 1.04 10.01
CA SER A 16 -3.10 0.95 11.26
C SER A 16 -3.96 1.26 12.49
N ASP A 17 -4.81 2.28 12.42
CA ASP A 17 -5.75 2.66 13.51
C ASP A 17 -6.72 1.52 13.86
N ARG A 18 -6.99 0.63 12.89
CA ARG A 18 -7.88 -0.53 13.04
C ARG A 18 -7.12 -1.84 13.27
N THR A 19 -5.79 -1.82 13.32
CA THR A 19 -4.96 -3.03 13.38
C THR A 19 -5.26 -4.01 12.23
N GLU A 20 -5.55 -3.47 11.06
CA GLU A 20 -5.87 -4.25 9.86
C GLU A 20 -4.65 -4.36 8.92
N SER A 21 -4.69 -5.38 8.05
CA SER A 21 -3.70 -5.54 6.99
C SER A 21 -4.36 -5.68 5.63
N VAL A 22 -3.64 -5.26 4.58
CA VAL A 22 -4.09 -5.30 3.19
C VAL A 22 -3.12 -6.12 2.32
N ALA A 23 -3.66 -6.88 1.38
CA ALA A 23 -2.90 -7.51 0.30
C ALA A 23 -3.41 -7.01 -1.05
N VAL A 24 -2.53 -6.87 -2.03
CA VAL A 24 -2.86 -6.28 -3.34
C VAL A 24 -2.62 -7.29 -4.47
N GLY A 25 -3.64 -7.52 -5.30
CA GLY A 25 -3.51 -8.21 -6.59
C GLY A 25 -3.54 -7.18 -7.71
N GLU A 26 -2.52 -7.16 -8.56
CA GLU A 26 -2.38 -6.20 -9.66
C GLU A 26 -2.28 -6.95 -11.00
N SER A 27 -2.87 -6.40 -12.06
CA SER A 27 -2.59 -6.83 -13.43
C SER A 27 -1.91 -5.71 -14.20
N SER A 28 -2.65 -4.90 -14.97
CA SER A 28 -2.09 -3.80 -15.78
C SER A 28 -1.40 -2.70 -14.99
N ALA A 29 -1.62 -2.59 -13.68
CA ALA A 29 -0.92 -1.64 -12.81
C ALA A 29 0.56 -2.03 -12.56
N GLY A 30 0.93 -3.30 -12.79
CA GLY A 30 2.32 -3.74 -12.83
C GLY A 30 3.12 -3.59 -11.53
N GLY A 31 2.46 -3.49 -10.38
CA GLY A 31 3.11 -3.32 -9.07
C GLY A 31 3.16 -1.88 -8.58
N LEU A 32 2.62 -0.91 -9.33
CA LEU A 32 2.64 0.50 -8.95
C LEU A 32 1.79 0.79 -7.71
N ILE A 33 0.70 0.04 -7.47
CA ILE A 33 -0.11 0.21 -6.26
C ILE A 33 0.68 -0.29 -5.06
N SER A 34 1.26 -1.48 -5.16
CA SER A 34 2.13 -2.06 -4.12
C SER A 34 3.32 -1.15 -3.83
N ALA A 35 4.02 -0.66 -4.85
CA ALA A 35 5.16 0.24 -4.70
C ALA A 35 4.77 1.55 -4.01
N THR A 36 3.60 2.10 -4.36
CA THR A 36 3.06 3.30 -3.74
C THR A 36 2.76 3.09 -2.25
N LEU A 37 2.07 2.00 -1.88
CA LEU A 37 1.80 1.68 -0.47
C LEU A 37 3.08 1.39 0.33
N LEU A 38 4.03 0.66 -0.25
CA LEU A 38 5.32 0.35 0.37
C LEU A 38 6.22 1.57 0.53
N SER A 39 5.97 2.66 -0.21
CA SER A 39 6.72 3.91 -0.06
C SER A 39 6.39 4.68 1.22
N VAL A 40 5.28 4.34 1.90
CA VAL A 40 4.88 4.96 3.17
C VAL A 40 5.80 4.46 4.29
N PRO A 41 6.45 5.36 5.06
CA PRO A 41 7.21 4.95 6.24
C PRO A 41 6.35 4.13 7.21
N GLY A 42 6.83 2.94 7.60
CA GLY A 42 6.07 2.04 8.46
C GLY A 42 5.06 1.13 7.75
N ALA A 43 5.09 1.06 6.41
CA ALA A 43 4.19 0.22 5.62
C ALA A 43 4.09 -1.25 6.08
N SER A 44 5.14 -1.80 6.70
CA SER A 44 5.13 -3.16 7.26
C SER A 44 4.07 -3.39 8.35
N ALA A 45 3.54 -2.33 8.97
CA ALA A 45 2.45 -2.43 9.95
C ALA A 45 1.11 -2.81 9.31
N PHE A 46 0.88 -2.46 8.04
CA PHE A 46 -0.43 -2.63 7.38
C PHE A 46 -0.36 -3.36 6.03
N TYR A 47 0.78 -3.41 5.35
CA TYR A 47 0.90 -4.06 4.05
C TYR A 47 1.37 -5.51 4.20
N LYS A 48 0.52 -6.47 3.83
CA LYS A 48 0.77 -7.91 4.02
C LYS A 48 1.56 -8.54 2.86
N GLY A 49 1.35 -8.07 1.64
CA GLY A 49 1.97 -8.63 0.44
C GLY A 49 1.19 -8.28 -0.83
N GLY A 50 1.76 -8.58 -1.98
CA GLY A 50 1.08 -8.39 -3.25
C GLY A 50 1.56 -9.35 -4.34
N ALA A 51 0.73 -9.49 -5.37
CA ALA A 51 1.01 -10.31 -6.54
C ALA A 51 0.65 -9.55 -7.81
N VAL A 52 1.50 -9.67 -8.83
CA VAL A 52 1.23 -9.18 -10.19
C VAL A 52 0.88 -10.37 -11.06
N VAL A 53 -0.24 -10.28 -11.81
CA VAL A 53 -0.81 -11.38 -12.62
C VAL A 53 -1.21 -10.97 -14.03
#